data_AF-A0A0Q6MWF3-F1
#
_entry.id   AF-A0A0Q6MWF3-F1
#
_cell.length_a   1.000
_cell.length_b   1.000
_cell.length_c   1.000
_cell.angle_alpha   90.00
_cell.angle_beta   90.00
_cell.angle_gamma   90.00
#
_symmetry.space_group_name_H-M   'P 1'
#
loop_
_entity.id
_entity.type
_entity.pdbx_description
1 polymer ?
#
loop_
_entity_poly.entity_id
_entity_poly.type
_entity_poly.pdbx_seq_one_letter_code
_entity_poly.pdbx_strand_id
1 'polypeptide(L)'
;MPHSVSLINTIAAGLGLALVFGFLAVRLRLPALVGYLLAGVIIGPFTPGFVADAGIAAQLAEIGVMLLMFGVGLHFSLDDLLAVRKIALPGALAQIAVATLLGGALALWWDWKWGEALVFGLALSVASTVVLLRALEHLGILDSFTGRIAVGWLVVEDLAMVLVLVLLPPLAGAMGGHAGNPAGGAPDPLWQTLGLTLLQVGGFVALMLVVGRRAFPWILWQVTRTGSRELFTLCVVAAAVSIAFASAALFGVSFALGAFFAGMVMRESEFSHRAAEESLPLRDAFAVLFFVSVGMLFDPSVLIERPLQVLAVVGVIVLGKSLAACALVLAFRYPLRTALTVSASLAQIGEFSFILAGLGVSLGVLPVEGQSLILAGALISIATNPLWFSLIAPLQKWLYARFPLARGLESRDHPLAELPSTTEARYLSRQVVLVGYGRVGRRIAAELEANDIPYVVAEQNRELVGKLREAGIAAVWGDAADAEVLIQAHIARARVLVVATPDAINVRQMMEIARTLNPAIETVIRSHNEDEARLLTQETAATVFLGEQELAQAMARDVVRRAVAAA
;
A
#
# COMPACT_ATOMS: atom_id res chain seq x y z
N MET A 1 32.54 -22.70 20.53
CA MET A 1 32.85 -22.26 19.15
C MET A 1 32.00 -22.87 18.01
N PRO A 2 30.98 -23.75 18.21
CA PRO A 2 30.11 -24.18 17.09
C PRO A 2 28.93 -23.23 16.75
N HIS A 3 28.42 -22.42 17.70
CA HIS A 3 27.25 -21.55 17.45
C HIS A 3 27.48 -20.41 16.46
N SER A 4 28.70 -19.87 16.38
CA SER A 4 29.02 -18.75 15.47
C SER A 4 29.03 -19.15 13.99
N VAL A 5 29.37 -20.40 13.69
CA VAL A 5 29.38 -20.92 12.31
C VAL A 5 27.96 -21.11 11.79
N SER A 6 27.02 -21.55 12.64
CA SER A 6 25.61 -21.74 12.27
C SER A 6 24.94 -20.44 11.84
N LEU A 7 25.13 -19.36 12.60
CA LEU A 7 24.60 -18.03 12.28
C LEU A 7 25.17 -17.49 10.96
N ILE A 8 26.50 -17.49 10.83
CA ILE A 8 27.17 -16.97 9.62
C ILE A 8 26.74 -17.77 8.40
N ASN A 9 26.66 -19.10 8.51
CA ASN A 9 26.23 -19.96 7.43
C ASN A 9 24.77 -19.71 7.03
N THR A 10 23.87 -19.57 8.00
CA THR A 10 22.45 -19.26 7.75
C THR A 10 22.29 -17.92 7.02
N ILE A 11 23.01 -16.88 7.45
CA ILE A 11 22.99 -15.57 6.78
C ILE A 11 23.60 -15.66 5.38
N ALA A 12 24.77 -16.29 5.23
CA ALA A 12 25.48 -16.37 3.96
C ALA A 12 24.70 -17.20 2.92
N ALA A 13 24.19 -18.36 3.31
CA ALA A 13 23.37 -19.20 2.45
C ALA A 13 22.04 -18.53 2.13
N GLY A 14 21.36 -17.96 3.13
CA GLY A 14 20.08 -17.28 2.96
C GLY A 14 20.17 -16.09 2.00
N LEU A 15 21.09 -15.14 2.25
CA LEU A 15 21.28 -13.98 1.38
C LEU A 15 21.86 -14.36 0.01
N GLY A 16 22.82 -15.29 -0.03
CA GLY A 16 23.45 -15.74 -1.27
C GLY A 16 22.46 -16.41 -2.23
N LEU A 17 21.63 -17.33 -1.72
CA LEU A 17 20.60 -17.97 -2.53
C LEU A 17 19.45 -17.01 -2.85
N ALA A 18 19.05 -16.16 -1.90
CA ALA A 18 18.03 -15.13 -2.16
C ALA A 18 18.47 -14.17 -3.28
N LEU A 19 19.76 -13.82 -3.38
CA LEU A 19 20.29 -13.04 -4.50
C LEU A 19 20.14 -13.79 -5.83
N VAL A 20 20.53 -15.07 -5.90
CA VAL A 20 20.44 -15.88 -7.11
C VAL A 20 19.00 -16.07 -7.56
N PHE A 21 18.12 -16.53 -6.65
CA PHE A 21 16.71 -16.78 -6.98
C PHE A 21 15.92 -15.49 -7.17
N GLY A 22 16.23 -14.43 -6.41
CA GLY A 22 15.66 -13.09 -6.60
C GLY A 22 16.01 -12.52 -7.98
N PHE A 23 17.28 -12.64 -8.40
CA PHE A 23 17.72 -12.24 -9.74
C PHE A 23 17.01 -13.04 -10.84
N LEU A 24 16.89 -14.36 -10.65
CA LEU A 24 16.16 -15.22 -11.60
C LEU A 24 14.68 -14.84 -11.68
N ALA A 25 14.02 -14.59 -10.54
CA ALA A 25 12.63 -14.17 -10.48
C ALA A 25 12.40 -12.86 -11.24
N VAL A 26 13.24 -11.84 -11.01
CA VAL A 26 13.17 -10.56 -11.72
C VAL A 26 13.37 -10.75 -13.23
N ARG A 27 14.30 -11.62 -13.65
CA ARG A 27 14.53 -11.93 -15.07
C ARG A 27 13.31 -12.59 -15.73
N LEU A 28 12.53 -13.35 -14.96
CA LEU A 28 11.26 -13.95 -15.38
C LEU A 28 10.06 -12.99 -15.24
N ARG A 29 10.30 -11.70 -14.92
CA ARG A 29 9.26 -10.68 -14.66
C ARG A 29 8.37 -11.00 -13.44
N LEU A 30 8.88 -11.77 -12.50
CA LEU A 30 8.24 -12.04 -11.21
C LEU A 30 8.79 -11.08 -10.13
N PRO A 31 8.03 -10.80 -9.05
CA PRO A 31 8.55 -10.07 -7.90
C PRO A 31 9.73 -10.81 -7.26
N ALA A 32 10.79 -10.08 -6.88
CA ALA A 32 11.98 -10.66 -6.24
C ALA A 32 11.66 -11.46 -4.96
N LEU A 33 10.58 -11.08 -4.25
CA LEU A 33 10.06 -11.78 -3.06
C LEU A 33 9.80 -13.27 -3.30
N VAL A 34 9.32 -13.63 -4.49
CA VAL A 34 9.12 -15.04 -4.88
C VAL A 34 10.44 -15.79 -4.84
N GLY A 35 11.51 -15.17 -5.34
CA GLY A 35 12.86 -15.74 -5.30
C GLY A 35 13.40 -15.89 -3.87
N TYR A 36 13.11 -14.92 -2.98
CA TYR A 36 13.55 -14.98 -1.58
C TYR A 36 12.85 -16.11 -0.81
N LEU A 37 11.54 -16.28 -1.02
CA LEU A 37 10.79 -17.39 -0.45
C LEU A 37 11.31 -18.73 -0.99
N LEU A 38 11.52 -18.86 -2.31
CA LEU A 38 12.06 -20.08 -2.91
C LEU A 38 13.47 -20.42 -2.39
N ALA A 39 14.31 -19.43 -2.15
CA ALA A 39 15.60 -19.63 -1.50
C ALA A 39 15.41 -20.28 -0.12
N GLY A 40 14.46 -19.78 0.67
CA GLY A 40 14.04 -20.36 1.95
C GLY A 40 13.55 -21.81 1.83
N VAL A 41 12.68 -22.10 0.85
CA VAL A 41 12.19 -23.46 0.60
C VAL A 41 13.35 -24.43 0.37
N ILE A 42 14.36 -24.01 -0.39
CA ILE A 42 15.53 -24.83 -0.76
C ILE A 42 16.50 -25.07 0.41
N ILE A 43 16.62 -24.13 1.35
CA ILE A 43 17.44 -24.32 2.56
C ILE A 43 16.62 -24.71 3.80
N GLY A 44 15.34 -24.99 3.59
CA GLY A 44 14.40 -25.41 4.62
C GLY A 44 14.51 -26.91 4.92
N PRO A 45 14.01 -27.36 6.07
CA PRO A 45 14.04 -28.76 6.48
C PRO A 45 13.21 -29.69 5.57
N PHE A 46 12.29 -29.15 4.78
CA PHE A 46 11.36 -29.91 3.94
C PHE A 46 11.88 -30.20 2.52
N THR A 47 13.07 -29.72 2.16
CA THR A 47 13.70 -30.04 0.87
C THR A 47 15.01 -30.80 1.06
N PRO A 48 15.34 -31.75 0.17
CA PRO A 48 16.61 -32.47 0.25
C PRO A 48 17.78 -31.51 0.01
N GLY A 49 18.77 -31.49 0.90
CA GLY A 49 19.99 -30.71 0.70
C GLY A 49 20.56 -30.10 1.97
N PHE A 50 21.20 -28.96 1.82
CA PHE A 50 21.72 -28.17 2.94
C PHE A 50 20.55 -27.51 3.68
N VAL A 51 20.43 -27.79 4.98
CA VAL A 51 19.39 -27.21 5.84
C VAL A 51 20.03 -26.17 6.76
N ALA A 52 19.53 -24.93 6.68
CA ALA A 52 19.95 -23.86 7.56
C ALA A 52 19.27 -23.98 8.95
N ASP A 53 19.80 -23.28 9.95
CA ASP A 53 19.26 -23.33 11.30
C ASP A 53 17.96 -22.53 11.40
N ALA A 54 16.82 -23.24 11.45
CA ALA A 54 15.50 -22.65 11.48
C ALA A 54 15.25 -21.77 12.72
N GLY A 55 15.87 -22.08 13.86
CA GLY A 55 15.73 -21.28 15.09
C GLY A 55 16.42 -19.92 14.94
N ILE A 56 17.64 -19.92 14.41
CA ILE A 56 18.37 -18.68 14.10
C ILE A 56 17.65 -17.91 12.99
N ALA A 57 17.17 -18.58 11.94
CA ALA A 57 16.41 -17.95 10.87
C ALA A 57 15.14 -17.28 11.40
N ALA A 58 14.43 -17.89 12.35
CA ALA A 58 13.26 -17.28 13.00
C ALA A 58 13.63 -16.01 13.78
N GLN A 59 14.72 -16.02 14.55
CA GLN A 59 15.19 -14.83 15.29
C GLN A 59 15.61 -13.69 14.36
N LEU A 60 16.30 -14.01 13.24
CA LEU A 60 16.65 -13.02 12.23
C LEU A 60 15.41 -12.46 11.53
N ALA A 61 14.41 -13.31 11.29
CA ALA A 61 13.14 -12.92 10.72
C ALA A 61 12.36 -11.97 11.65
N GLU A 62 12.41 -12.15 12.97
CA GLU A 62 11.80 -11.21 13.92
C GLU A 62 12.40 -9.80 13.80
N ILE A 63 13.72 -9.68 13.66
CA ILE A 63 14.38 -8.39 13.40
C ILE A 63 13.91 -7.81 12.05
N GLY A 64 13.80 -8.65 11.02
CA GLY A 64 13.24 -8.26 9.73
C GLY A 64 11.81 -7.75 9.82
N VAL A 65 10.95 -8.42 10.60
CA VAL A 65 9.59 -7.95 10.87
C VAL A 65 9.63 -6.61 11.59
N MET A 66 10.44 -6.42 12.63
CA MET A 66 10.54 -5.13 13.32
C MET A 66 10.93 -4.01 12.34
N LEU A 67 11.98 -4.18 11.56
CA LEU A 67 12.44 -3.14 10.62
C LEU A 67 11.43 -2.92 9.48
N LEU A 68 10.79 -3.98 8.98
CA LEU A 68 9.73 -3.88 7.97
C LEU A 68 8.54 -3.10 8.51
N MET A 69 8.05 -3.44 9.71
CA MET A 69 6.93 -2.78 10.37
C MET A 69 7.22 -1.32 10.72
N PHE A 70 8.45 -1.03 11.14
CA PHE A 70 8.92 0.34 11.29
C PHE A 70 8.86 1.10 9.96
N GLY A 71 9.33 0.48 8.88
CA GLY A 71 9.21 1.01 7.52
C GLY A 71 7.75 1.27 7.12
N VAL A 72 6.83 0.34 7.40
CA VAL A 72 5.39 0.54 7.13
C VAL A 72 4.86 1.72 7.93
N GLY A 73 5.18 1.82 9.22
CA GLY A 73 4.81 2.97 10.06
C GLY A 73 5.34 4.31 9.51
N LEU A 74 6.55 4.32 8.93
CA LEU A 74 7.14 5.48 8.26
C LEU A 74 6.48 5.85 6.93
N HIS A 75 5.72 4.96 6.30
CA HIS A 75 4.98 5.23 5.06
C HIS A 75 3.50 5.50 5.32
N PHE A 76 3.01 5.17 6.52
CA PHE A 76 1.64 5.43 6.94
C PHE A 76 1.35 6.93 6.94
N SER A 77 0.42 7.35 6.08
CA SER A 77 0.00 8.73 5.93
C SER A 77 -1.46 8.87 6.38
N LEU A 78 -1.68 9.47 7.55
CA LEU A 78 -3.03 9.75 8.05
C LEU A 78 -3.81 10.62 7.06
N ASP A 79 -3.15 11.58 6.41
CA ASP A 79 -3.78 12.48 5.46
C ASP A 79 -4.26 11.75 4.20
N ASP A 80 -3.46 10.81 3.67
CA ASP A 80 -3.85 10.02 2.51
C ASP A 80 -5.02 9.09 2.83
N LEU A 81 -5.01 8.45 4.01
CA LEU A 81 -6.14 7.65 4.47
C LEU A 81 -7.41 8.50 4.65
N LEU A 82 -7.28 9.68 5.26
CA LEU A 82 -8.41 10.60 5.47
C LEU A 82 -9.00 11.11 4.15
N ALA A 83 -8.18 11.27 3.11
CA ALA A 83 -8.60 11.70 1.78
C ALA A 83 -9.51 10.67 1.06
N VAL A 84 -9.40 9.38 1.40
CA VAL A 84 -10.21 8.28 0.81
C VAL A 84 -11.04 7.51 1.84
N ARG A 85 -11.21 8.04 3.06
CA ARG A 85 -11.82 7.33 4.19
C ARG A 85 -13.21 6.75 3.93
N LYS A 86 -14.02 7.40 3.07
CA LYS A 86 -15.39 6.95 2.79
C LYS A 86 -15.46 5.67 1.96
N ILE A 87 -14.39 5.35 1.23
CA ILE A 87 -14.28 4.09 0.48
C ILE A 87 -13.30 3.13 1.15
N ALA A 88 -12.10 3.59 1.53
CA ALA A 88 -11.03 2.73 2.01
C ALA A 88 -11.37 2.06 3.35
N LEU A 89 -11.92 2.79 4.31
CA LEU A 89 -12.22 2.25 5.64
C LEU A 89 -13.36 1.21 5.62
N PRO A 90 -14.59 1.51 5.12
CA PRO A 90 -15.65 0.51 5.09
C PRO A 90 -15.36 -0.59 4.07
N GLY A 91 -14.68 -0.27 2.95
CA GLY A 91 -14.27 -1.24 1.95
C GLY A 91 -13.32 -2.29 2.51
N ALA A 92 -12.23 -1.86 3.16
CA ALA A 92 -11.26 -2.78 3.78
C ALA A 92 -11.89 -3.63 4.87
N LEU A 93 -12.66 -3.06 5.79
CA LEU A 93 -13.32 -3.82 6.86
C LEU A 93 -14.32 -4.85 6.30
N ALA A 94 -15.13 -4.46 5.31
CA ALA A 94 -16.06 -5.37 4.67
C ALA A 94 -15.34 -6.47 3.89
N GLN A 95 -14.26 -6.15 3.19
CA GLN A 95 -13.47 -7.13 2.47
C GLN A 95 -12.78 -8.11 3.41
N ILE A 96 -12.18 -7.63 4.51
CA ILE A 96 -11.60 -8.48 5.55
C ILE A 96 -12.65 -9.46 6.06
N ALA A 97 -13.85 -8.98 6.38
CA ALA A 97 -14.95 -9.82 6.82
C ALA A 97 -15.33 -10.87 5.76
N VAL A 98 -15.48 -10.47 4.49
CA VAL A 98 -15.83 -11.39 3.39
C VAL A 98 -14.73 -12.43 3.16
N ALA A 99 -13.46 -12.04 3.08
CA ALA A 99 -12.36 -12.98 2.91
C ALA A 99 -12.20 -13.91 4.10
N THR A 100 -12.39 -13.40 5.32
CA THR A 100 -12.39 -14.20 6.54
C THR A 100 -13.52 -15.23 6.53
N LEU A 101 -14.72 -14.84 6.09
CA LEU A 101 -15.84 -15.76 5.94
C LEU A 101 -15.59 -16.81 4.86
N LEU A 102 -15.02 -16.43 3.71
CA LEU A 102 -14.71 -17.38 2.63
C LEU A 102 -13.63 -18.38 3.06
N GLY A 103 -12.53 -17.91 3.63
CA GLY A 103 -11.46 -18.77 4.14
C GLY A 103 -11.91 -19.62 5.33
N GLY A 104 -12.64 -19.02 6.27
CA GLY A 104 -13.20 -19.73 7.42
C GLY A 104 -14.23 -20.77 7.02
N ALA A 105 -15.08 -20.50 6.03
CA ALA A 105 -16.02 -21.49 5.50
C ALA A 105 -15.30 -22.68 4.87
N LEU A 106 -14.19 -22.46 4.14
CA LEU A 106 -13.36 -23.56 3.63
C LEU A 106 -12.75 -24.38 4.78
N ALA A 107 -12.20 -23.72 5.80
CA ALA A 107 -11.61 -24.40 6.94
C ALA A 107 -12.65 -25.23 7.74
N LEU A 108 -13.83 -24.66 7.99
CA LEU A 108 -14.95 -25.40 8.61
C LEU A 108 -15.39 -26.58 7.74
N TRP A 109 -15.36 -26.43 6.42
CA TRP A 109 -15.67 -27.52 5.50
C TRP A 109 -14.60 -28.63 5.50
N TRP A 110 -13.38 -28.34 5.97
CA TRP A 110 -12.33 -29.32 6.25
C TRP A 110 -12.35 -29.83 7.70
N ASP A 111 -13.46 -29.63 8.42
CA ASP A 111 -13.68 -30.05 9.80
C ASP A 111 -12.73 -29.38 10.82
N TRP A 112 -12.19 -28.21 10.50
CA TRP A 112 -11.39 -27.43 11.46
C TRP A 112 -12.27 -26.79 12.52
N LYS A 113 -11.68 -26.51 13.69
CA LYS A 113 -12.38 -25.81 14.76
C LYS A 113 -12.68 -24.37 14.34
N TRP A 114 -13.69 -23.76 14.97
CA TRP A 114 -14.07 -22.38 14.67
C TRP A 114 -12.92 -21.38 14.87
N GLY A 115 -12.06 -21.59 15.88
CA GLY A 115 -10.89 -20.76 16.14
C GLY A 115 -9.85 -20.86 15.03
N GLU A 116 -9.54 -22.09 14.62
CA GLU A 116 -8.65 -22.40 13.49
C GLU A 116 -9.17 -21.79 12.18
N ALA A 117 -10.48 -21.94 11.92
CA ALA A 117 -11.13 -21.36 10.76
C ALA A 117 -11.10 -19.82 10.75
N LEU A 118 -11.29 -19.18 11.91
CA LEU A 118 -11.23 -17.72 12.04
C LEU A 118 -9.82 -17.20 11.75
N VAL A 119 -8.79 -17.79 12.36
CA VAL A 119 -7.40 -17.39 12.16
C VAL A 119 -6.96 -17.64 10.73
N PHE A 120 -7.35 -18.77 10.15
CA PHE A 120 -7.09 -19.07 8.74
C PHE A 120 -7.73 -18.04 7.81
N GLY A 121 -9.01 -17.73 8.01
CA GLY A 121 -9.72 -16.71 7.22
C GLY A 121 -9.08 -15.32 7.33
N LEU A 122 -8.71 -14.90 8.55
CA LEU A 122 -8.03 -13.63 8.79
C LEU A 122 -6.68 -13.57 8.07
N ALA A 123 -5.91 -14.67 8.09
CA ALA A 123 -4.64 -14.77 7.40
C ALA A 123 -4.80 -14.61 5.88
N LEU A 124 -5.88 -15.10 5.30
CA LEU A 124 -6.17 -14.94 3.87
C LEU A 124 -6.70 -13.56 3.49
N SER A 125 -7.04 -12.71 4.47
CA SER A 125 -7.74 -11.46 4.21
C SER A 125 -6.85 -10.27 3.88
N VAL A 126 -5.55 -10.32 4.20
CA VAL A 126 -4.64 -9.17 4.17
C VAL A 126 -3.70 -9.24 2.97
N ALA A 127 -3.66 -8.18 2.17
CA ALA A 127 -2.79 -8.09 0.99
C ALA A 127 -1.35 -7.67 1.33
N SER A 128 -0.37 -7.99 0.47
CA SER A 128 0.99 -7.46 0.61
C SER A 128 1.11 -6.02 0.15
N THR A 129 1.67 -5.18 1.03
CA THR A 129 1.97 -3.78 0.75
C THR A 129 3.07 -3.60 -0.27
N VAL A 130 4.16 -4.37 -0.15
CA VAL A 130 5.33 -4.26 -1.05
C VAL A 130 4.96 -4.61 -2.48
N VAL A 131 4.15 -5.66 -2.68
CA VAL A 131 3.74 -6.11 -4.02
C VAL A 131 2.80 -5.10 -4.68
N LEU A 132 1.85 -4.55 -3.92
CA LEU A 132 0.91 -3.54 -4.41
C LEU A 132 1.62 -2.24 -4.80
N LEU A 133 2.47 -1.69 -3.92
CA LEU A 133 3.16 -0.43 -4.18
C LEU A 133 4.03 -0.52 -5.44
N ARG A 134 4.83 -1.61 -5.56
CA ARG A 134 5.65 -1.84 -6.76
C ARG A 134 4.82 -1.98 -8.03
N ALA A 135 3.63 -2.62 -7.95
CA ALA A 135 2.74 -2.73 -9.10
C ALA A 135 2.18 -1.36 -9.52
N LEU A 136 1.75 -0.54 -8.56
CA LEU A 136 1.24 0.80 -8.85
C LEU A 136 2.32 1.77 -9.33
N GLU A 137 3.54 1.67 -8.79
CA GLU A 137 4.72 2.41 -9.25
C GLU A 137 5.09 2.03 -10.68
N HIS A 138 5.13 0.74 -10.99
CA HIS A 138 5.42 0.26 -12.33
C HIS A 138 4.37 0.73 -13.36
N LEU A 139 3.12 0.86 -12.91
CA LEU A 139 2.03 1.42 -13.71
C LEU A 139 1.96 2.94 -13.67
N GLY A 140 2.83 3.65 -12.93
CA GLY A 140 2.79 5.12 -12.84
C GLY A 140 1.51 5.71 -12.23
N ILE A 141 0.69 4.90 -11.54
CA ILE A 141 -0.61 5.30 -10.98
C ILE A 141 -0.61 5.42 -9.46
N LEU A 142 0.55 5.30 -8.79
CA LEU A 142 0.67 5.37 -7.33
C LEU A 142 0.04 6.66 -6.75
N ASP A 143 0.35 7.81 -7.35
CA ASP A 143 -0.15 9.12 -6.93
C ASP A 143 -1.54 9.47 -7.49
N SER A 144 -2.15 8.57 -8.28
CA SER A 144 -3.50 8.76 -8.80
C SER A 144 -4.54 8.63 -7.67
N PHE A 145 -5.78 9.04 -7.94
CA PHE A 145 -6.86 8.84 -6.98
C PHE A 145 -7.15 7.35 -6.74
N THR A 146 -7.11 6.53 -7.81
CA THR A 146 -7.24 5.07 -7.72
C THR A 146 -6.09 4.46 -6.90
N GLY A 147 -4.86 4.94 -7.10
CA GLY A 147 -3.69 4.52 -6.32
C GLY A 147 -3.85 4.84 -4.84
N ARG A 148 -4.30 6.06 -4.49
CA ARG A 148 -4.61 6.44 -3.11
C ARG A 148 -5.71 5.57 -2.48
N ILE A 149 -6.74 5.18 -3.23
CA ILE A 149 -7.76 4.23 -2.73
C ILE A 149 -7.11 2.89 -2.40
N ALA A 150 -6.33 2.32 -3.32
CA ALA A 150 -5.68 1.02 -3.13
C ALA A 150 -4.71 1.04 -1.93
N VAL A 151 -3.88 2.08 -1.81
CA VAL A 151 -2.95 2.26 -0.69
C VAL A 151 -3.69 2.51 0.62
N GLY A 152 -4.69 3.39 0.64
CA GLY A 152 -5.48 3.66 1.84
C GLY A 152 -6.26 2.45 2.34
N TRP A 153 -6.75 1.61 1.42
CA TRP A 153 -7.44 0.36 1.74
C TRP A 153 -6.50 -0.64 2.41
N LEU A 154 -5.35 -0.87 1.79
CA LEU A 154 -4.28 -1.72 2.31
C LEU A 154 -3.78 -1.26 3.69
N VAL A 155 -3.64 0.04 3.89
CA VAL A 155 -3.28 0.62 5.19
C VAL A 155 -4.29 0.25 6.29
N VAL A 156 -5.59 0.20 5.98
CA VAL A 156 -6.61 -0.25 6.93
C VAL A 156 -6.50 -1.75 7.18
N GLU A 157 -6.19 -2.56 6.16
CA GLU A 157 -5.92 -4.00 6.33
C GLU A 157 -4.74 -4.25 7.26
N ASP A 158 -3.61 -3.58 7.02
CA ASP A 158 -2.39 -3.69 7.85
C ASP A 158 -2.69 -3.29 9.30
N LEU A 159 -3.39 -2.17 9.51
CA LEU A 159 -3.77 -1.73 10.86
C LEU A 159 -4.70 -2.72 11.57
N ALA A 160 -5.70 -3.25 10.87
CA ALA A 160 -6.60 -4.26 11.41
C ALA A 160 -5.83 -5.54 11.78
N MET A 161 -4.89 -5.96 10.93
CA MET A 161 -4.07 -7.14 11.17
C MET A 161 -3.12 -6.97 12.35
N VAL A 162 -2.52 -5.79 12.47
CA VAL A 162 -1.71 -5.42 13.62
C VAL A 162 -2.52 -5.51 14.92
N LEU A 163 -3.78 -5.08 14.93
CA LEU A 163 -4.69 -5.28 16.08
C LEU A 163 -5.00 -6.76 16.32
N VAL A 164 -5.26 -7.54 15.27
CA VAL A 164 -5.53 -8.98 15.39
C VAL A 164 -4.33 -9.71 16.00
N LEU A 165 -3.09 -9.41 15.57
CA LEU A 165 -1.86 -10.03 16.13
C LEU A 165 -1.72 -9.78 17.63
N VAL A 166 -2.21 -8.65 18.13
CA VAL A 166 -2.16 -8.25 19.54
C VAL A 166 -3.29 -8.89 20.34
N LEU A 167 -4.47 -9.01 19.73
CA LEU A 167 -5.64 -9.62 20.36
C LEU A 167 -5.62 -11.16 20.30
N LEU A 168 -4.82 -11.76 19.41
CA LEU A 168 -4.79 -13.21 19.24
C LEU A 168 -4.29 -13.97 20.48
N PRO A 169 -3.16 -13.61 21.13
CA PRO A 169 -2.69 -14.33 22.33
C PRO A 169 -3.70 -14.40 23.50
N PRO A 170 -4.37 -13.29 23.92
CA PRO A 170 -5.37 -13.37 24.98
C PRO A 170 -6.66 -14.08 24.54
N LEU A 171 -6.99 -14.08 23.25
CA LEU A 171 -8.15 -14.79 22.71
C LEU A 171 -7.88 -16.28 22.46
N ALA A 172 -6.62 -16.71 22.44
CA ALA A 172 -6.22 -18.06 22.04
C ALA A 172 -6.91 -19.16 22.85
N GLY A 173 -6.99 -18.97 24.18
CA GLY A 173 -7.66 -19.91 25.08
C GLY A 173 -9.16 -20.07 24.78
N ALA A 174 -9.86 -18.98 24.44
CA ALA A 174 -11.27 -19.04 24.05
C ALA A 174 -11.46 -19.77 22.71
N MET A 175 -10.50 -19.61 21.80
CA MET A 175 -10.50 -20.21 20.46
C MET A 175 -10.09 -21.69 20.44
N GLY A 176 -9.86 -22.31 21.60
CA GLY A 176 -9.49 -23.71 21.72
C GLY A 176 -7.98 -23.99 21.59
N GLY A 177 -7.15 -22.94 21.65
CA GLY A 177 -5.70 -23.03 21.74
C GLY A 177 -5.19 -22.87 23.18
N HIS A 178 -3.89 -22.65 23.32
CA HIS A 178 -3.22 -22.44 24.60
C HIS A 178 -3.25 -20.94 24.92
N ALA A 179 -3.76 -20.55 26.09
CA ALA A 179 -3.73 -19.16 26.50
C ALA A 179 -2.28 -18.68 26.61
N GLY A 180 -1.94 -17.56 25.98
CA GLY A 180 -0.60 -16.97 26.04
C GLY A 180 -0.24 -16.35 27.40
N ASN A 181 -0.94 -16.68 28.47
CA ASN A 181 -0.69 -16.12 29.81
C ASN A 181 0.49 -16.85 30.47
N PRO A 182 1.60 -16.14 30.79
CA PRO A 182 2.74 -16.74 31.49
C PRO A 182 2.43 -17.12 32.95
N ALA A 183 1.32 -16.60 33.49
CA ALA A 183 0.85 -16.90 34.84
C ALA A 183 -0.18 -18.04 34.77
N GLY A 184 0.21 -19.25 35.17
CA GLY A 184 -0.64 -20.44 35.26
C GLY A 184 -1.72 -20.37 36.35
N GLY A 185 -2.45 -19.25 36.41
CA GLY A 185 -3.65 -19.07 37.24
C GLY A 185 -4.92 -19.55 36.55
N ALA A 186 -6.01 -19.67 37.32
CA ALA A 186 -7.34 -19.95 36.80
C ALA A 186 -7.69 -18.99 35.64
N PRO A 187 -8.47 -19.42 34.63
CA PRO A 187 -8.84 -18.55 33.53
C PRO A 187 -9.58 -17.33 34.07
N ASP A 188 -8.92 -16.18 34.06
CA ASP A 188 -9.58 -14.90 34.28
C ASP A 188 -10.76 -14.78 33.31
N PRO A 189 -11.87 -14.13 33.70
CA PRO A 189 -12.97 -13.88 32.79
C PRO A 189 -12.44 -13.22 31.52
N LEU A 190 -12.82 -13.72 30.35
CA LEU A 190 -12.34 -13.22 29.05
C LEU A 190 -12.44 -11.70 28.91
N TRP A 191 -13.47 -11.10 29.50
CA TRP A 191 -13.65 -9.64 29.53
C TRP A 191 -12.56 -8.91 30.32
N GLN A 192 -12.05 -9.50 31.41
CA GLN A 192 -10.95 -8.94 32.20
C GLN A 192 -9.63 -9.06 31.45
N THR A 193 -9.34 -10.21 30.84
CA THR A 193 -8.12 -10.39 30.02
C THR A 193 -8.14 -9.42 28.84
N LEU A 194 -9.24 -9.35 28.09
CA LEU A 194 -9.40 -8.42 26.98
C LEU A 194 -9.31 -6.96 27.43
N GLY A 195 -9.99 -6.60 28.53
CA GLY A 195 -9.94 -5.25 29.07
C GLY A 195 -8.53 -4.84 29.49
N LEU A 196 -7.78 -5.75 30.11
CA LEU A 196 -6.40 -5.52 30.52
C LEU A 196 -5.46 -5.42 29.32
N THR A 197 -5.61 -6.28 28.30
CA THR A 197 -4.83 -6.17 27.06
C THR A 197 -5.14 -4.87 26.32
N LEU A 198 -6.41 -4.49 26.19
CA LEU A 198 -6.80 -3.22 25.57
C LEU A 198 -6.25 -2.02 26.35
N LEU A 199 -6.21 -2.11 27.67
CA LEU A 199 -5.63 -1.07 28.52
C LEU A 199 -4.11 -1.00 28.40
N GLN A 200 -3.41 -2.13 28.32
CA GLN A 200 -1.97 -2.18 28.08
C GLN A 200 -1.61 -1.62 26.70
N VAL A 201 -2.33 -2.05 25.66
CA VAL A 201 -2.15 -1.56 24.29
C VAL A 201 -2.50 -0.08 24.20
N GLY A 202 -3.65 0.33 24.74
CA GLY A 202 -4.07 1.72 24.79
C GLY A 202 -3.09 2.59 25.58
N GLY A 203 -2.56 2.08 26.69
CA GLY A 203 -1.51 2.72 27.49
C GLY A 203 -0.19 2.86 26.72
N PHE A 204 0.24 1.82 26.02
CA PHE A 204 1.41 1.87 25.14
C PHE A 204 1.23 2.90 24.03
N VAL A 205 0.10 2.86 23.32
CA VAL A 205 -0.20 3.79 22.23
C VAL A 205 -0.27 5.22 22.76
N ALA A 206 -0.94 5.46 23.88
CA ALA A 206 -1.01 6.78 24.50
C ALA A 206 0.38 7.27 24.93
N LEU A 207 1.20 6.41 25.54
CA LEU A 207 2.58 6.73 25.89
C LEU A 207 3.41 7.09 24.65
N MET A 208 3.31 6.31 23.58
CA MET A 208 4.01 6.57 22.32
C MET A 208 3.56 7.87 21.65
N LEU A 209 2.26 8.17 21.64
CA LEU A 209 1.73 9.40 21.06
C LEU A 209 2.07 10.65 21.88
N VAL A 210 2.15 10.54 23.22
CA VAL A 210 2.47 11.68 24.10
C VAL A 210 3.98 11.87 24.26
N VAL A 211 4.67 10.81 24.68
CA VAL A 211 6.11 10.84 24.97
C VAL A 211 6.90 10.66 23.69
N GLY A 212 6.58 9.66 22.87
CA GLY A 212 7.30 9.40 21.61
C GLY A 212 7.28 10.61 20.70
N ARG A 213 6.12 11.23 20.46
CA ARG A 213 5.98 12.42 19.58
C ARG A 213 6.85 13.61 20.00
N ARG A 214 7.26 13.71 21.27
CA ARG A 214 8.13 14.79 21.76
C ARG A 214 9.58 14.35 21.97
N ALA A 215 9.79 13.19 22.58
CA ALA A 215 11.12 12.66 22.87
C ALA A 215 11.87 12.27 21.60
N PHE A 216 11.21 11.62 20.63
CA PHE A 216 11.87 11.15 19.41
C PHE A 216 12.41 12.28 18.55
N PRO A 217 11.61 13.28 18.16
CA PRO A 217 12.12 14.41 17.39
C PRO A 217 13.19 15.17 18.16
N TRP A 218 13.09 15.25 19.49
CA TRP A 218 14.12 15.89 20.31
C TRP A 218 15.46 15.13 20.26
N ILE A 219 15.45 13.80 20.42
CA ILE A 219 16.67 12.98 20.31
C ILE A 219 17.28 13.11 18.91
N LEU A 220 16.46 12.98 17.86
CA LEU A 220 16.95 13.12 16.48
C LEU A 220 17.50 14.52 16.23
N TRP A 221 16.85 15.56 16.74
CA TRP A 221 17.36 16.91 16.61
C TRP A 221 18.75 17.03 17.27
N GLN A 222 18.97 16.48 18.47
CA GLN A 222 20.31 16.47 19.08
C GLN A 222 21.34 15.72 18.22
N VAL A 223 20.97 14.55 17.68
CA VAL A 223 21.86 13.76 16.83
C VAL A 223 22.17 14.48 15.52
N THR A 224 21.20 15.15 14.90
CA THR A 224 21.42 15.90 13.66
C THR A 224 22.36 17.08 13.84
N ARG A 225 22.42 17.71 15.03
CA ARG A 225 23.39 18.78 15.34
C ARG A 225 24.84 18.31 15.29
N THR A 226 25.09 17.01 15.39
CA THR A 226 26.44 16.45 15.23
C THR A 226 26.90 16.41 13.78
N GLY A 227 25.97 16.52 12.81
CA GLY A 227 26.26 16.39 11.38
C GLY A 227 26.59 14.96 10.93
N SER A 228 26.70 13.99 11.83
CA SER A 228 27.07 12.61 11.48
C SER A 228 25.88 11.81 10.95
N ARG A 229 26.00 11.35 9.70
CA ARG A 229 25.03 10.46 9.04
C ARG A 229 24.96 9.09 9.73
N GLU A 230 26.10 8.59 10.19
CA GLU A 230 26.20 7.29 10.89
C GLU A 230 25.45 7.31 12.22
N LEU A 231 25.64 8.37 13.02
CA LEU A 231 24.93 8.52 14.29
C LEU A 231 23.42 8.65 14.10
N PHE A 232 22.99 9.36 13.04
CA PHE A 232 21.58 9.47 12.71
C PHE A 232 20.98 8.11 12.35
N THR A 233 21.64 7.35 11.48
CA THR A 233 21.21 6.00 11.07
C THR A 233 21.14 5.06 12.27
N LEU A 234 22.19 5.06 13.11
CA LEU A 234 22.22 4.29 14.34
C LEU A 234 21.07 4.67 15.28
N CYS A 235 20.79 5.96 15.43
CA CYS A 235 19.69 6.44 16.26
C CYS A 235 18.34 5.92 15.77
N VAL A 236 18.08 5.97 14.46
CA VAL A 236 16.82 5.49 13.85
C VAL A 236 16.65 3.98 14.07
N VAL A 237 17.69 3.19 13.82
CA VAL A 237 17.64 1.72 13.96
C VAL A 237 17.53 1.32 15.42
N ALA A 238 18.34 1.91 16.30
CA ALA A 238 18.30 1.66 17.73
C ALA A 238 16.93 2.01 18.29
N ALA A 239 16.33 3.11 17.85
CA ALA A 239 14.99 3.51 18.24
C ALA A 239 13.91 2.52 17.79
N ALA A 240 13.94 2.07 16.54
CA ALA A 240 13.00 1.09 16.01
C ALA A 240 13.04 -0.24 16.81
N VAL A 241 14.25 -0.79 17.00
CA VAL A 241 14.43 -2.06 17.72
C VAL A 241 14.16 -1.90 19.22
N SER A 242 14.62 -0.81 19.84
CA SER A 242 14.46 -0.61 21.30
C SER A 242 13.01 -0.36 21.69
N ILE A 243 12.24 0.40 20.88
CA ILE A 243 10.80 0.55 21.15
C ILE A 243 10.08 -0.78 20.96
N ALA A 244 10.37 -1.51 19.88
CA ALA A 244 9.75 -2.81 19.64
C ALA A 244 10.00 -3.77 20.81
N PHE A 245 11.25 -3.83 21.29
CA PHE A 245 11.59 -4.63 22.46
C PHE A 245 10.88 -4.13 23.74
N ALA A 246 10.88 -2.81 23.98
CA ALA A 246 10.25 -2.22 25.15
C ALA A 246 8.72 -2.42 25.16
N SER A 247 8.05 -2.38 24.00
CA SER A 247 6.62 -2.65 23.93
C SER A 247 6.28 -4.08 24.34
N ALA A 248 7.09 -5.06 23.89
CA ALA A 248 6.93 -6.45 24.29
C ALA A 248 7.23 -6.68 25.76
N ALA A 249 8.35 -6.16 26.25
CA ALA A 249 8.78 -6.38 27.63
C ALA A 249 7.90 -5.65 28.67
N LEU A 250 7.44 -4.44 28.38
CA LEU A 250 6.73 -3.59 29.34
C LEU A 250 5.21 -3.67 29.23
N PHE A 251 4.69 -3.87 28.02
CA PHE A 251 3.24 -3.83 27.74
C PHE A 251 2.69 -5.17 27.25
N GLY A 252 3.54 -6.21 27.10
CA GLY A 252 3.11 -7.52 26.59
C GLY A 252 2.66 -7.48 25.12
N VAL A 253 3.09 -6.45 24.39
CA VAL A 253 2.68 -6.15 23.02
C VAL A 253 3.64 -6.76 22.01
N SER A 254 3.18 -7.22 20.84
CA SER A 254 4.07 -7.79 19.82
C SER A 254 5.17 -6.81 19.35
N PHE A 255 6.35 -7.34 18.99
CA PHE A 255 7.45 -6.54 18.43
C PHE A 255 7.02 -5.75 17.18
N ALA A 256 6.16 -6.35 16.35
CA ALA A 256 5.59 -5.73 15.16
C ALA A 256 4.79 -4.47 15.51
N LEU A 257 3.91 -4.51 16.52
CA LEU A 257 3.13 -3.34 16.96
C LEU A 257 4.05 -2.21 17.43
N GLY A 258 5.05 -2.54 18.27
CA GLY A 258 5.98 -1.56 18.79
C GLY A 258 6.77 -0.84 17.71
N ALA A 259 7.30 -1.61 16.75
CA ALA A 259 8.02 -1.06 15.61
C ALA A 259 7.12 -0.20 14.69
N PHE A 260 5.89 -0.66 14.42
CA PHE A 260 4.91 0.10 13.63
C PHE A 260 4.60 1.46 14.25
N PHE A 261 4.30 1.52 15.56
CA PHE A 261 4.06 2.79 16.25
C PHE A 261 5.31 3.66 16.33
N ALA A 262 6.50 3.07 16.48
CA ALA A 262 7.76 3.81 16.40
C ALA A 262 7.90 4.52 15.04
N GLY A 263 7.57 3.83 13.95
CA GLY A 263 7.58 4.40 12.59
C GLY A 263 6.53 5.49 12.41
N MET A 264 5.30 5.28 12.88
CA MET A 264 4.23 6.28 12.77
C MET A 264 4.54 7.57 13.53
N VAL A 265 5.08 7.47 14.75
CA VAL A 265 5.48 8.65 15.52
C VAL A 265 6.64 9.39 14.81
N MET A 266 7.53 8.66 14.14
CA MET A 266 8.64 9.22 13.38
C MET A 266 8.18 9.95 12.11
N ARG A 267 7.16 9.43 11.43
CA ARG A 267 6.52 10.02 10.22
C ARG A 267 6.12 11.48 10.45
N GLU A 268 5.59 11.80 11.64
CA GLU A 268 5.12 13.14 11.99
C GLU A 268 6.26 14.16 12.20
N SER A 269 7.52 13.72 12.23
CA SER A 269 8.68 14.60 12.39
C SER A 269 9.21 15.14 11.07
N GLU A 270 9.89 16.29 11.12
CA GLU A 270 10.59 16.88 9.96
C GLU A 270 11.73 16.00 9.42
N PHE A 271 12.17 15.01 10.20
CA PHE A 271 13.24 14.08 9.84
C PHE A 271 12.74 12.78 9.21
N SER A 272 11.43 12.63 8.98
CA SER A 272 10.81 11.39 8.50
C SER A 272 11.39 10.90 7.17
N HIS A 273 11.57 11.79 6.18
CA HIS A 273 12.17 11.44 4.89
C HIS A 273 13.58 10.88 5.04
N ARG A 274 14.43 11.56 5.82
CA ARG A 274 15.80 11.11 6.07
C ARG A 274 15.83 9.80 6.86
N ALA A 275 14.97 9.66 7.88
CA ALA A 275 14.86 8.42 8.65
C ALA A 275 14.40 7.24 7.79
N ALA A 276 13.49 7.47 6.85
CA ALA A 276 13.13 6.48 5.86
C ALA A 276 14.34 6.11 5.01
N GLU A 277 14.97 7.05 4.32
CA GLU A 277 16.13 6.80 3.44
C GLU A 277 17.28 6.05 4.12
N GLU A 278 17.65 6.41 5.34
CA GLU A 278 18.75 5.76 6.07
C GLU A 278 18.37 4.37 6.61
N SER A 279 17.07 4.11 6.86
CA SER A 279 16.62 2.80 7.33
C SER A 279 16.32 1.82 6.19
N LEU A 280 16.13 2.31 4.95
CA LEU A 280 15.83 1.49 3.76
C LEU A 280 16.82 0.32 3.58
N PRO A 281 18.16 0.50 3.60
CA PRO A 281 19.09 -0.60 3.31
C PRO A 281 19.02 -1.73 4.33
N LEU A 282 18.88 -1.39 5.61
CA LEU A 282 18.77 -2.36 6.69
C LEU A 282 17.42 -3.07 6.65
N ARG A 283 16.34 -2.32 6.46
CA ARG A 283 15.00 -2.88 6.27
C ARG A 283 14.99 -3.89 5.13
N ASP A 284 15.53 -3.53 3.97
CA ASP A 284 15.51 -4.38 2.79
C ASP A 284 16.39 -5.63 2.97
N ALA A 285 17.57 -5.51 3.60
CA ALA A 285 18.44 -6.65 3.89
C ALA A 285 17.78 -7.65 4.87
N PHE A 286 17.19 -7.16 5.97
CA PHE A 286 16.53 -8.03 6.95
C PHE A 286 15.16 -8.53 6.46
N ALA A 287 14.48 -7.81 5.57
CA ALA A 287 13.28 -8.31 4.91
C ALA A 287 13.59 -9.55 4.07
N VAL A 288 14.75 -9.57 3.37
CA VAL A 288 15.20 -10.79 2.66
C VAL A 288 15.32 -11.96 3.62
N LEU A 289 15.98 -11.78 4.77
CA LEU A 289 16.12 -12.84 5.78
C LEU A 289 14.76 -13.29 6.34
N PHE A 290 13.82 -12.38 6.53
CA PHE A 290 12.44 -12.71 6.89
C PHE A 290 11.78 -13.63 5.86
N PHE A 291 11.79 -13.25 4.57
CA PHE A 291 11.16 -14.08 3.53
C PHE A 291 11.87 -15.42 3.34
N VAL A 292 13.20 -15.47 3.48
CA VAL A 292 13.94 -16.74 3.47
C VAL A 292 13.49 -17.62 4.65
N SER A 293 13.41 -17.08 5.86
CA SER A 293 12.97 -17.83 7.04
C SER A 293 11.54 -18.34 6.91
N VAL A 294 10.63 -17.50 6.40
CA VAL A 294 9.25 -17.90 6.07
C VAL A 294 9.22 -19.02 5.02
N GLY A 295 10.07 -18.93 4.00
CA GLY A 295 10.22 -19.98 2.98
C GLY A 295 10.71 -21.31 3.56
N MET A 296 11.56 -21.30 4.59
CA MET A 296 12.00 -22.52 5.28
C MET A 296 10.86 -23.24 6.00
N LEU A 297 9.80 -22.53 6.39
CA LEU A 297 8.63 -23.12 7.04
C LEU A 297 7.68 -23.80 6.04
N PHE A 298 7.86 -23.60 4.74
CA PHE A 298 6.99 -24.15 3.72
C PHE A 298 7.35 -25.60 3.41
N ASP A 299 6.38 -26.51 3.59
CA ASP A 299 6.49 -27.90 3.14
C ASP A 299 5.91 -28.06 1.72
N PRO A 300 6.75 -28.30 0.68
CA PRO A 300 6.29 -28.47 -0.70
C PRO A 300 5.42 -29.70 -0.92
N SER A 301 5.42 -30.68 0.00
CA SER A 301 4.60 -31.89 -0.08
C SER A 301 3.11 -31.55 -0.24
N VAL A 302 2.66 -30.44 0.36
CA VAL A 302 1.26 -29.98 0.33
C VAL A 302 0.75 -29.76 -1.10
N LEU A 303 1.62 -29.40 -2.04
CA LEU A 303 1.26 -29.19 -3.44
C LEU A 303 0.88 -30.51 -4.14
N ILE A 304 1.47 -31.62 -3.71
CA ILE A 304 1.29 -32.95 -4.30
C ILE A 304 0.20 -33.71 -3.53
N GLU A 305 0.21 -33.64 -2.20
CA GLU A 305 -0.71 -34.36 -1.33
C GLU A 305 -2.10 -33.71 -1.27
N ARG A 306 -2.17 -32.38 -1.29
CA ARG A 306 -3.41 -31.60 -1.11
C ARG A 306 -3.63 -30.56 -2.22
N PRO A 307 -3.50 -30.91 -3.52
CA PRO A 307 -3.59 -29.94 -4.62
C PRO A 307 -4.94 -29.22 -4.66
N LEU A 308 -6.04 -29.92 -4.31
CA LEU A 308 -7.38 -29.33 -4.29
C LEU A 308 -7.55 -28.28 -3.18
N GLN A 309 -6.96 -28.49 -2.01
CA GLN A 309 -7.02 -27.52 -0.91
C GLN A 309 -6.20 -26.28 -1.27
N VAL A 310 -4.99 -26.48 -1.82
CA VAL A 310 -4.16 -25.37 -2.32
C VAL A 310 -4.90 -24.57 -3.39
N LEU A 311 -5.52 -25.23 -4.36
CA LEU A 311 -6.29 -24.57 -5.41
C LEU A 311 -7.50 -23.80 -4.84
N ALA A 312 -8.18 -24.36 -3.83
CA ALA A 312 -9.29 -23.68 -3.16
C ALA A 312 -8.81 -22.41 -2.43
N VAL A 313 -7.67 -22.46 -1.73
CA VAL A 313 -7.07 -21.31 -1.06
C VAL A 313 -6.66 -20.24 -2.06
N VAL A 314 -5.95 -20.62 -3.13
CA VAL A 314 -5.60 -19.70 -4.22
C VAL A 314 -6.86 -19.10 -4.84
N GLY A 315 -7.91 -19.90 -5.04
CA GLY A 315 -9.20 -19.43 -5.51
C GLY A 315 -9.84 -18.39 -4.59
N VAL A 316 -9.78 -18.58 -3.27
CA VAL A 316 -10.28 -17.59 -2.30
C VAL A 316 -9.45 -16.31 -2.33
N ILE A 317 -8.12 -16.40 -2.37
CA ILE A 317 -7.22 -15.24 -2.40
C ILE A 317 -7.41 -14.45 -3.70
N VAL A 318 -7.36 -15.14 -4.85
CA VAL A 318 -7.25 -14.50 -6.16
C VAL A 318 -8.62 -14.19 -6.75
N LEU A 319 -9.62 -15.06 -6.56
CA LEU A 319 -10.96 -14.83 -7.10
C LEU A 319 -11.89 -14.29 -6.02
N GLY A 320 -11.95 -14.94 -4.86
CA GLY A 320 -12.87 -14.56 -3.77
C GLY A 320 -12.66 -13.12 -3.28
N LYS A 321 -11.45 -12.80 -2.83
CA LYS A 321 -11.11 -11.46 -2.33
C LYS A 321 -11.18 -10.40 -3.44
N SER A 322 -10.70 -10.68 -4.65
CA SER A 322 -10.80 -9.75 -5.78
C SER A 322 -12.24 -9.47 -6.19
N LEU A 323 -13.09 -10.49 -6.30
CA LEU A 323 -14.51 -10.30 -6.58
C LEU A 323 -15.21 -9.48 -5.48
N ALA A 324 -14.88 -9.75 -4.21
CA ALA A 324 -15.40 -8.97 -3.09
C ALA A 324 -14.97 -7.49 -3.18
N ALA A 325 -13.68 -7.23 -3.43
CA ALA A 325 -13.16 -5.87 -3.60
C ALA A 325 -13.83 -5.15 -4.78
N CYS A 326 -13.94 -5.81 -5.95
CA CYS A 326 -14.60 -5.26 -7.13
C CYS A 326 -16.07 -4.92 -6.84
N ALA A 327 -16.82 -5.85 -6.24
CA ALA A 327 -18.22 -5.66 -5.90
C ALA A 327 -18.42 -4.52 -4.89
N LEU A 328 -17.54 -4.40 -3.88
CA LEU A 328 -17.58 -3.31 -2.90
C LEU A 328 -17.32 -1.96 -3.55
N VAL A 329 -16.27 -1.83 -4.37
CA VAL A 329 -15.94 -0.57 -5.05
C VAL A 329 -17.08 -0.13 -6.00
N LEU A 330 -17.69 -1.08 -6.73
CA LEU A 330 -18.86 -0.81 -7.56
C LEU A 330 -20.10 -0.44 -6.74
N ALA A 331 -20.32 -1.08 -5.58
CA ALA A 331 -21.41 -0.75 -4.67
C ALA A 331 -21.28 0.67 -4.10
N PHE A 332 -20.05 1.14 -3.87
CA PHE A 332 -19.74 2.53 -3.51
C PHE A 332 -19.84 3.51 -4.69
N ARG A 333 -20.24 3.05 -5.88
CA ARG A 333 -20.47 3.84 -7.11
C ARG A 333 -19.20 4.45 -7.71
N TYR A 334 -18.09 3.74 -7.61
CA TYR A 334 -16.87 4.08 -8.34
C TYR A 334 -16.83 3.39 -9.70
N PRO A 335 -16.10 3.93 -10.69
CA PRO A 335 -16.08 3.40 -12.04
C PRO A 335 -15.44 2.00 -12.09
N LEU A 336 -15.83 1.22 -13.10
CA LEU A 336 -15.35 -0.16 -13.30
C LEU A 336 -13.83 -0.23 -13.38
N ARG A 337 -13.18 0.75 -14.01
CA ARG A 337 -11.70 0.85 -14.07
C ARG A 337 -11.08 0.91 -12.67
N THR A 338 -11.59 1.76 -11.78
CA THR A 338 -11.12 1.82 -10.38
C THR A 338 -11.39 0.50 -9.66
N ALA A 339 -12.56 -0.10 -9.85
CA ALA A 339 -12.89 -1.39 -9.23
C ALA A 339 -11.95 -2.52 -9.67
N LEU A 340 -11.67 -2.65 -10.96
CA LEU A 340 -10.77 -3.67 -11.50
C LEU A 340 -9.32 -3.44 -11.04
N THR A 341 -8.84 -2.20 -11.05
CA THR A 341 -7.47 -1.88 -10.59
C THR A 341 -7.29 -2.17 -9.10
N VAL A 342 -8.22 -1.74 -8.24
CA VAL A 342 -8.19 -2.04 -6.80
C VAL A 342 -8.29 -3.54 -6.56
N SER A 343 -9.20 -4.23 -7.26
CA SER A 343 -9.40 -5.68 -7.18
C SER A 343 -8.15 -6.49 -7.55
N ALA A 344 -7.46 -6.12 -8.63
CA ALA A 344 -6.22 -6.77 -9.06
C ALA A 344 -5.08 -6.48 -8.07
N SER A 345 -5.02 -5.27 -7.52
CA SER A 345 -4.02 -4.89 -6.51
C SER A 345 -4.11 -5.71 -5.23
N LEU A 346 -5.31 -6.20 -4.91
CA LEU A 346 -5.62 -6.95 -3.70
C LEU A 346 -5.68 -8.48 -3.94
N ALA A 347 -5.34 -8.97 -5.14
CA ALA A 347 -5.46 -10.40 -5.52
C ALA A 347 -4.38 -11.33 -4.92
N GLN A 348 -3.70 -10.90 -3.86
CA GLN A 348 -2.58 -11.59 -3.24
C GLN A 348 -2.55 -11.32 -1.73
N ILE A 349 -1.83 -12.16 -1.00
CA ILE A 349 -1.62 -12.02 0.45
C ILE A 349 -0.14 -11.83 0.78
N GLY A 350 0.15 -11.21 1.94
CA GLY A 350 1.46 -10.66 2.25
C GLY A 350 2.13 -11.11 3.53
N GLU A 351 3.12 -10.32 3.94
CA GLU A 351 3.99 -10.56 5.09
C GLU A 351 3.23 -10.84 6.39
N PHE A 352 2.13 -10.12 6.63
CA PHE A 352 1.33 -10.28 7.83
C PHE A 352 0.60 -11.62 7.91
N SER A 353 0.22 -12.19 6.77
CA SER A 353 -0.41 -13.52 6.71
C SER A 353 0.54 -14.59 7.24
N PHE A 354 1.84 -14.47 6.95
CA PHE A 354 2.87 -15.39 7.45
C PHE A 354 3.08 -15.26 8.95
N ILE A 355 3.15 -14.01 9.44
CA ILE A 355 3.32 -13.71 10.87
C ILE A 355 2.10 -14.25 11.64
N LEU A 356 0.89 -14.01 11.14
CA LEU A 356 -0.34 -14.50 11.77
C LEU A 356 -0.39 -16.02 11.77
N ALA A 357 -0.01 -16.67 10.67
CA ALA A 357 0.00 -18.13 10.59
C ALA A 357 0.98 -18.74 11.59
N GLY A 358 2.21 -18.21 11.67
CA GLY A 358 3.21 -18.64 12.64
C GLY A 358 2.76 -18.45 14.09
N LEU A 359 2.19 -17.28 14.40
CA LEU A 359 1.64 -17.01 15.72
C LEU A 359 0.46 -17.95 16.04
N GLY A 360 -0.42 -18.18 15.08
CA GLY A 360 -1.57 -19.08 15.23
C GLY A 360 -1.15 -20.51 15.54
N VAL A 361 -0.13 -21.03 14.84
CA VAL A 361 0.46 -22.35 15.12
C VAL A 361 1.10 -22.37 16.53
N SER A 362 1.86 -21.35 16.90
CA SER A 362 2.52 -21.28 18.21
C SER A 362 1.52 -21.26 19.39
N LEU A 363 0.35 -20.66 19.18
CA LEU A 363 -0.74 -20.60 20.15
C LEU A 363 -1.68 -21.81 20.07
N GLY A 364 -1.49 -22.71 19.10
CA GLY A 364 -2.36 -23.86 18.86
C GLY A 364 -3.78 -23.50 18.39
N VAL A 365 -3.95 -22.31 17.80
CA VAL A 365 -5.21 -21.83 17.19
C VAL A 365 -5.16 -21.88 15.66
N LEU A 366 -4.14 -22.52 15.09
CA LEU A 366 -4.05 -22.83 13.67
C LEU A 366 -3.25 -24.14 13.51
N PRO A 367 -3.72 -25.11 12.71
CA PRO A 367 -2.94 -26.30 12.40
C PRO A 367 -1.73 -25.98 11.50
N VAL A 368 -0.68 -26.81 11.56
CA VAL A 368 0.54 -26.66 10.72
C VAL A 368 0.21 -26.81 9.24
N GLU A 369 -0.78 -27.64 8.93
CA GLU A 369 -1.36 -27.78 7.59
C GLU A 369 -1.92 -26.45 7.09
N GLY A 370 -2.57 -25.67 7.98
CA GLY A 370 -3.09 -24.35 7.63
C GLY A 370 -2.00 -23.33 7.35
N GLN A 371 -0.90 -23.35 8.10
CA GLN A 371 0.28 -22.55 7.79
C GLN A 371 0.85 -22.90 6.40
N SER A 372 0.95 -24.19 6.08
CA SER A 372 1.45 -24.66 4.78
C SER A 372 0.54 -24.23 3.62
N LEU A 373 -0.79 -24.30 3.80
CA LEU A 373 -1.76 -23.84 2.81
C LEU A 373 -1.72 -22.32 2.60
N ILE A 374 -1.56 -21.53 3.67
CA ILE A 374 -1.39 -20.07 3.58
C ILE A 374 -0.11 -19.73 2.82
N LEU A 375 1.00 -20.40 3.13
CA LEU A 375 2.29 -20.21 2.45
C LEU A 375 2.21 -20.56 0.96
N ALA A 376 1.61 -21.70 0.61
CA ALA A 376 1.36 -22.08 -0.78
C ALA A 376 0.50 -21.04 -1.52
N GLY A 377 -0.61 -20.64 -0.90
CA GLY A 377 -1.54 -19.65 -1.45
C GLY A 377 -0.87 -18.29 -1.69
N ALA A 378 -0.05 -17.84 -0.73
CA ALA A 378 0.71 -16.60 -0.85
C ALA A 378 1.74 -16.67 -1.97
N LEU A 379 2.55 -17.74 -2.02
CA LEU A 379 3.55 -17.95 -3.07
C LEU A 379 2.93 -17.89 -4.47
N ILE A 380 1.84 -18.64 -4.68
CA ILE A 380 1.16 -18.72 -5.97
C ILE A 380 0.48 -17.38 -6.31
N SER A 381 -0.19 -16.74 -5.35
CA SER A 381 -0.88 -15.46 -5.59
C SER A 381 0.11 -14.32 -5.89
N ILE A 382 1.22 -14.20 -5.14
CA ILE A 382 2.29 -13.22 -5.42
C ILE A 382 2.93 -13.48 -6.79
N ALA A 383 3.22 -14.74 -7.13
CA ALA A 383 3.82 -15.09 -8.41
C ALA A 383 2.89 -14.80 -9.60
N THR A 384 1.59 -15.00 -9.43
CA THR A 384 0.58 -14.78 -10.48
C THR A 384 0.08 -13.33 -10.55
N ASN A 385 0.36 -12.50 -9.53
CA ASN A 385 -0.09 -11.10 -9.45
C ASN A 385 0.17 -10.25 -10.72
N PRO A 386 1.38 -10.27 -11.34
CA PRO A 386 1.62 -9.52 -12.57
C PRO A 386 0.68 -9.89 -13.72
N LEU A 387 0.24 -11.16 -13.78
CA LEU A 387 -0.69 -11.64 -14.79
C LEU A 387 -2.07 -11.01 -14.59
N TRP A 388 -2.56 -10.93 -13.35
CA TRP A 388 -3.85 -10.31 -13.03
C TRP A 388 -3.91 -8.84 -13.42
N PHE A 389 -2.83 -8.08 -13.22
CA PHE A 389 -2.72 -6.71 -13.71
C PHE A 389 -2.73 -6.61 -15.23
N SER A 390 -2.02 -7.52 -15.93
CA SER A 390 -2.02 -7.53 -17.40
C SER A 390 -3.40 -7.86 -17.99
N LEU A 391 -4.25 -8.56 -17.24
CA LEU A 391 -5.60 -8.93 -17.65
C LEU A 391 -6.62 -7.80 -17.49
N ILE A 392 -6.33 -6.71 -16.77
CA ILE A 392 -7.29 -5.61 -16.54
C ILE A 392 -7.79 -5.03 -17.87
N ALA A 393 -6.88 -4.62 -18.75
CA ALA A 393 -7.22 -3.98 -20.02
C ALA A 393 -8.05 -4.88 -20.98
N PRO A 394 -7.68 -6.15 -21.25
CA PRO A 394 -8.51 -7.01 -22.09
C PRO A 394 -9.85 -7.36 -21.42
N LEU A 395 -9.87 -7.56 -20.10
CA LEU A 395 -11.09 -7.88 -19.36
C LEU A 395 -12.08 -6.70 -19.40
N GLN A 396 -11.57 -5.47 -19.26
CA GLN A 396 -12.35 -4.24 -19.40
C GLN A 396 -12.96 -4.13 -20.81
N LYS A 397 -12.16 -4.31 -21.87
CA LYS A 397 -12.66 -4.30 -23.26
C LYS A 397 -13.73 -5.36 -23.50
N TRP A 398 -13.53 -6.57 -22.97
CA TRP A 398 -14.48 -7.66 -23.10
C TRP A 398 -15.78 -7.40 -22.34
N LEU A 399 -15.71 -6.89 -21.11
CA LEU A 399 -16.86 -6.49 -20.31
C LEU A 399 -17.70 -5.43 -21.03
N TYR A 400 -17.06 -4.41 -21.62
CA TYR A 400 -17.74 -3.37 -22.40
C TYR A 400 -18.33 -3.85 -23.73
N ALA A 401 -17.74 -4.89 -24.33
CA ALA A 401 -18.27 -5.49 -25.54
C ALA A 401 -19.51 -6.36 -25.25
N ARG A 402 -19.54 -7.05 -24.10
CA ARG A 402 -20.52 -8.10 -23.81
C ARG A 402 -21.67 -7.68 -22.90
N PHE A 403 -21.46 -6.72 -22.01
CA PHE A 403 -22.49 -6.28 -21.06
C PHE A 403 -22.81 -4.80 -21.27
N PRO A 404 -24.02 -4.46 -21.77
CA PRO A 404 -24.48 -3.07 -21.86
C PRO A 404 -24.53 -2.38 -20.50
N LEU A 405 -24.77 -3.16 -19.43
CA LEU A 405 -24.72 -2.70 -18.04
C LEU A 405 -23.31 -2.21 -17.64
N ALA A 406 -22.24 -2.77 -18.21
CA ALA A 406 -20.87 -2.35 -17.91
C ALA A 406 -20.56 -0.96 -18.49
N ARG A 407 -21.14 -0.61 -19.66
CA ARG A 407 -21.10 0.77 -20.17
C ARG A 407 -21.87 1.71 -19.25
N GLY A 408 -23.05 1.28 -18.81
CA GLY A 408 -23.89 2.01 -17.84
C GLY A 408 -23.28 2.20 -16.45
N LEU A 409 -22.24 1.44 -16.06
CA LEU A 409 -21.52 1.60 -14.79
C LEU A 409 -20.42 2.67 -14.85
N GLU A 410 -19.93 2.99 -16.05
CA GLU A 410 -19.02 4.11 -16.31
C GLU A 410 -19.85 5.39 -16.57
N SER A 411 -20.97 5.26 -17.29
CA SER A 411 -21.90 6.33 -17.65
C SER A 411 -23.12 6.46 -16.72
N ARG A 412 -22.97 6.22 -15.41
CA ARG A 412 -24.07 6.58 -14.49
C ARG A 412 -24.09 8.10 -14.40
N ASP A 413 -25.21 8.71 -14.81
CA ASP A 413 -25.61 10.10 -14.61
C ASP A 413 -25.27 10.57 -13.18
N HIS A 414 -24.00 10.89 -12.95
CA HIS A 414 -23.56 11.36 -11.65
C HIS A 414 -23.82 12.87 -11.71
N PRO A 415 -24.56 13.45 -10.75
CA PRO A 415 -24.84 14.89 -10.76
C PRO A 415 -23.60 15.77 -10.77
N LEU A 416 -22.42 15.18 -10.50
CA LEU A 416 -21.11 15.81 -10.51
C LEU A 416 -20.31 15.57 -11.79
N ALA A 417 -20.71 14.64 -12.66
CA ALA A 417 -20.06 14.36 -13.94
C ALA A 417 -20.43 15.40 -15.02
N GLU A 418 -21.52 16.12 -14.83
CA GLU A 418 -21.92 17.24 -15.69
C GLU A 418 -21.88 18.54 -14.90
N LEU A 419 -21.48 19.64 -15.54
CA LEU A 419 -21.60 20.96 -14.94
C LEU A 419 -23.10 21.29 -14.70
N PRO A 420 -23.46 21.92 -13.57
CA PRO A 420 -24.83 22.34 -13.34
C PRO A 420 -25.33 23.21 -14.49
N SER A 421 -26.60 23.08 -14.88
CA SER A 421 -27.24 23.94 -15.89
C SER A 421 -27.25 25.43 -15.50
N THR A 422 -26.98 25.74 -14.22
CA THR A 422 -26.81 27.09 -13.67
C THR A 422 -25.40 27.65 -13.85
N THR A 423 -24.46 26.91 -14.45
CA THR A 423 -23.08 27.36 -14.65
C THR A 423 -23.04 28.53 -15.63
N GLU A 424 -22.37 29.62 -15.26
CA GLU A 424 -22.28 30.82 -16.09
C GLU A 424 -21.52 30.56 -17.40
N ALA A 425 -21.94 31.22 -18.48
CA ALA A 425 -21.38 31.03 -19.82
C ALA A 425 -19.86 31.28 -19.91
N ARG A 426 -19.30 32.11 -19.03
CA ARG A 426 -17.84 32.37 -18.97
C ARG A 426 -17.02 31.12 -18.63
N TYR A 427 -17.60 30.13 -17.97
CA TYR A 427 -16.95 28.84 -17.67
C TYR A 427 -17.16 27.79 -18.77
N LEU A 428 -17.91 28.11 -19.84
CA LEU A 428 -18.27 27.18 -20.92
C LEU A 428 -17.58 27.51 -22.25
N SER A 429 -16.84 28.63 -22.32
CA SER A 429 -16.08 29.05 -23.50
C SER A 429 -14.87 29.92 -23.15
N ARG A 430 -13.74 29.69 -23.83
CA ARG A 430 -12.43 30.38 -23.63
C ARG A 430 -11.84 30.26 -22.23
N GLN A 431 -12.40 29.38 -21.41
CA GLN A 431 -11.94 29.05 -20.07
C GLN A 431 -10.66 28.20 -20.10
N VAL A 432 -10.01 28.10 -18.93
CA VAL A 432 -8.96 27.13 -18.66
C VAL A 432 -9.58 25.85 -18.14
N VAL A 433 -9.26 24.70 -18.74
CA VAL A 433 -9.61 23.38 -18.17
C VAL A 433 -8.43 22.92 -17.34
N LEU A 434 -8.60 22.88 -16.02
CA LEU A 434 -7.58 22.46 -15.05
C LEU A 434 -7.84 21.02 -14.63
N VAL A 435 -6.99 20.10 -15.07
CA VAL A 435 -7.01 18.70 -14.68
C VAL A 435 -6.16 18.50 -13.43
N GLY A 436 -6.82 18.11 -12.33
CA GLY A 436 -6.22 17.86 -11.03
C GLY A 436 -6.14 19.10 -10.14
N TYR A 437 -6.81 19.04 -8.99
CA TYR A 437 -6.86 20.10 -7.96
C TYR A 437 -6.05 19.74 -6.71
N GLY A 438 -4.85 19.18 -6.95
CA GLY A 438 -3.88 18.82 -5.92
C GLY A 438 -3.03 20.01 -5.44
N ARG A 439 -1.83 19.71 -4.91
CA ARG A 439 -0.89 20.74 -4.39
C ARG A 439 -0.55 21.83 -5.40
N VAL A 440 -0.26 21.45 -6.65
CA VAL A 440 0.06 22.39 -7.73
C VAL A 440 -1.21 22.99 -8.34
N GLY A 441 -2.22 22.16 -8.64
CA GLY A 441 -3.49 22.61 -9.20
C GLY A 441 -4.17 23.70 -8.37
N ARG A 442 -4.16 23.59 -7.03
CA ARG A 442 -4.67 24.65 -6.13
C ARG A 442 -3.96 25.98 -6.28
N ARG A 443 -2.64 25.97 -6.47
CA ARG A 443 -1.85 27.20 -6.66
C ARG A 443 -2.16 27.82 -8.01
N ILE A 444 -2.27 27.00 -9.06
CA ILE A 444 -2.68 27.47 -10.38
C ILE A 444 -4.09 28.08 -10.32
N ALA A 445 -5.04 27.39 -9.69
CA ALA A 445 -6.39 27.89 -9.52
C ALA A 445 -6.45 29.22 -8.75
N ALA A 446 -5.67 29.37 -7.68
CA ALA A 446 -5.58 30.61 -6.91
C ALA A 446 -5.03 31.78 -7.76
N GLU A 447 -4.04 31.53 -8.61
CA GLU A 447 -3.52 32.53 -9.56
C GLU A 447 -4.55 32.89 -10.65
N LEU A 448 -5.28 31.90 -11.17
CA LEU A 448 -6.35 32.15 -12.15
C LEU A 448 -7.49 32.99 -11.54
N GLU A 449 -7.86 32.70 -10.29
CA GLU A 449 -8.87 33.45 -9.55
C GLU A 449 -8.41 34.88 -9.23
N ALA A 450 -7.16 35.06 -8.83
CA ALA A 450 -6.58 36.39 -8.57
C ALA A 450 -6.55 37.30 -9.81
N ASN A 451 -6.54 36.71 -11.01
CA ASN A 451 -6.53 37.42 -12.29
C ASN A 451 -7.90 37.40 -13.01
N ASP A 452 -8.98 36.95 -12.34
CA ASP A 452 -10.35 36.84 -12.90
C ASP A 452 -10.41 36.04 -14.21
N ILE A 453 -9.60 34.99 -14.33
CA ILE A 453 -9.60 34.08 -15.49
C ILE A 453 -10.55 32.92 -15.20
N PRO A 454 -11.62 32.72 -16.01
CA PRO A 454 -12.54 31.60 -15.81
C PRO A 454 -11.85 30.25 -16.01
N TYR A 455 -12.11 29.31 -15.10
CA TYR A 455 -11.58 27.95 -15.19
C TYR A 455 -12.60 26.90 -14.76
N VAL A 456 -12.46 25.69 -15.31
CA VAL A 456 -13.22 24.51 -14.92
C VAL A 456 -12.25 23.44 -14.45
N VAL A 457 -12.51 22.88 -13.28
CA VAL A 457 -11.67 21.83 -12.69
C VAL A 457 -12.19 20.46 -13.11
N ALA A 458 -11.36 19.61 -13.70
CA ALA A 458 -11.64 18.19 -13.88
C ALA A 458 -10.86 17.38 -12.83
N GLU A 459 -11.55 16.62 -11.99
CA GLU A 459 -10.94 15.94 -10.85
C GLU A 459 -11.56 14.55 -10.59
N GLN A 460 -10.69 13.56 -10.36
CA GLN A 460 -11.10 12.17 -10.09
C GLN A 460 -11.67 12.01 -8.67
N ASN A 461 -11.26 12.84 -7.71
CA ASN A 461 -11.79 12.82 -6.36
C ASN A 461 -13.18 13.48 -6.26
N ARG A 462 -14.22 12.64 -6.22
CA ARG A 462 -15.62 13.05 -6.07
C ARG A 462 -15.88 14.01 -4.90
N GLU A 463 -15.22 13.77 -3.76
CA GLU A 463 -15.42 14.60 -2.56
C GLU A 463 -14.86 16.00 -2.75
N LEU A 464 -13.73 16.11 -3.45
CA LEU A 464 -13.12 17.39 -3.76
C LEU A 464 -13.99 18.18 -4.74
N VAL A 465 -14.56 17.54 -5.76
CA VAL A 465 -15.50 18.17 -6.69
C VAL A 465 -16.74 18.69 -5.96
N GLY A 466 -17.29 17.92 -5.02
CA GLY A 466 -18.41 18.37 -4.18
C GLY A 466 -18.08 19.66 -3.41
N LYS A 467 -16.92 19.69 -2.72
CA LYS A 467 -16.46 20.88 -1.98
C LYS A 467 -16.21 22.09 -2.88
N LEU A 468 -15.64 21.87 -4.07
CA LEU A 468 -15.41 22.94 -5.04
C LEU A 468 -16.71 23.57 -5.50
N ARG A 469 -17.73 22.74 -5.79
CA ARG A 469 -19.06 23.24 -6.17
C ARG A 469 -19.76 23.97 -5.02
N GLU A 470 -19.63 23.48 -3.79
CA GLU A 470 -20.13 24.20 -2.60
C GLU A 470 -19.46 25.57 -2.43
N ALA A 471 -18.19 25.69 -2.82
CA ALA A 471 -17.44 26.95 -2.87
C ALA A 471 -17.72 27.79 -4.13
N GLY A 472 -18.64 27.38 -5.01
CA GLY A 472 -18.99 28.10 -6.24
C GLY A 472 -18.01 27.90 -7.41
N ILE A 473 -17.02 27.01 -7.29
CA ILE A 473 -16.04 26.71 -8.33
C ILE A 473 -16.63 25.67 -9.29
N ALA A 474 -16.59 25.95 -10.60
CA ALA A 474 -17.02 25.02 -11.63
C ALA A 474 -16.09 23.80 -11.67
N ALA A 475 -16.62 22.62 -11.32
CA ALA A 475 -15.84 21.40 -11.25
C ALA A 475 -16.63 20.19 -11.77
N VAL A 476 -15.95 19.30 -12.50
CA VAL A 476 -16.47 18.06 -13.07
C VAL A 476 -15.74 16.88 -12.46
N TRP A 477 -16.51 15.86 -12.06
CA TRP A 477 -15.99 14.61 -11.54
C TRP A 477 -15.78 13.60 -12.65
N GLY A 478 -14.56 13.07 -12.74
CA GLY A 478 -14.21 11.99 -13.66
C GLY A 478 -12.72 11.91 -13.95
N ASP A 479 -12.30 10.88 -14.68
CA ASP A 479 -10.94 10.79 -15.20
C ASP A 479 -10.85 11.58 -16.51
N ALA A 480 -9.98 12.59 -16.57
CA ALA A 480 -9.80 13.40 -17.76
C ALA A 480 -9.22 12.60 -18.95
N ALA A 481 -8.73 11.38 -18.71
CA ALA A 481 -8.38 10.44 -19.78
C ALA A 481 -9.61 9.92 -20.55
N ASP A 482 -10.82 10.08 -20.01
CA ASP A 482 -12.07 9.76 -20.66
C ASP A 482 -12.62 10.97 -21.41
N ALA A 483 -12.94 10.78 -22.70
CA ALA A 483 -13.38 11.88 -23.56
C ALA A 483 -14.63 12.59 -23.06
N GLU A 484 -15.54 11.84 -22.44
CA GLU A 484 -16.77 12.37 -21.86
C GLU A 484 -16.50 13.42 -20.78
N VAL A 485 -15.51 13.21 -19.92
CA VAL A 485 -15.14 14.15 -18.85
C VAL A 485 -14.59 15.46 -19.43
N LEU A 486 -13.76 15.37 -20.46
CA LEU A 486 -13.24 16.55 -21.16
C LEU A 486 -14.35 17.29 -21.92
N ILE A 487 -15.29 16.56 -22.52
CA ILE A 487 -16.47 17.15 -23.18
C ILE A 487 -17.32 17.90 -22.15
N GLN A 488 -17.58 17.31 -20.98
CA GLN A 488 -18.35 17.93 -19.90
C GLN A 488 -17.62 19.11 -19.25
N ALA A 489 -16.28 19.13 -19.29
CA ALA A 489 -15.47 20.31 -18.95
C ALA A 489 -15.45 21.38 -20.06
N HIS A 490 -16.20 21.18 -21.15
CA HIS A 490 -16.28 22.06 -22.32
C HIS A 490 -14.94 22.30 -23.01
N ILE A 491 -14.09 21.26 -23.11
CA ILE A 491 -12.75 21.34 -23.73
C ILE A 491 -12.78 21.84 -25.18
N ALA A 492 -13.87 21.54 -25.91
CA ALA A 492 -14.07 21.91 -27.32
C ALA A 492 -13.99 23.43 -27.56
N ARG A 493 -14.29 24.24 -26.53
CA ARG A 493 -14.23 25.71 -26.58
C ARG A 493 -13.23 26.31 -25.60
N ALA A 494 -12.49 25.47 -24.89
CA ALA A 494 -11.47 25.92 -23.93
C ALA A 494 -10.29 26.58 -24.65
N ARG A 495 -9.61 27.48 -23.97
CA ARG A 495 -8.39 28.14 -24.49
C ARG A 495 -7.14 27.35 -24.14
N VAL A 496 -7.07 26.89 -22.88
CA VAL A 496 -5.90 26.20 -22.34
C VAL A 496 -6.35 24.96 -21.57
N LEU A 497 -5.67 23.84 -21.82
CA LEU A 497 -5.72 22.65 -20.98
C LEU A 497 -4.48 22.63 -20.08
N VAL A 498 -4.69 22.61 -18.78
CA VAL A 498 -3.62 22.48 -17.78
C VAL A 498 -3.72 21.09 -17.14
N VAL A 499 -2.69 20.26 -17.32
CA VAL A 499 -2.59 18.95 -16.68
C VAL A 499 -1.64 19.07 -15.48
N ALA A 500 -2.22 19.19 -14.29
CA ALA A 500 -1.48 19.35 -13.03
C ALA A 500 -1.30 18.01 -12.26
N THR A 501 -1.84 16.92 -12.81
CA THR A 501 -1.74 15.55 -12.26
C THR A 501 -0.38 14.91 -12.55
N PRO A 502 0.15 14.10 -11.62
CA PRO A 502 1.43 13.40 -11.82
C PRO A 502 1.31 12.10 -12.65
N ASP A 503 0.13 11.76 -13.14
CA ASP A 503 -0.17 10.48 -13.81
C ASP A 503 0.31 10.46 -15.26
N ALA A 504 1.56 10.00 -15.46
CA ALA A 504 2.27 9.94 -16.74
C ALA A 504 1.52 9.16 -17.82
N ILE A 505 0.95 7.99 -17.49
CA ILE A 505 0.35 7.10 -18.49
C ILE A 505 -0.91 7.73 -19.10
N ASN A 506 -1.71 8.41 -18.29
CA ASN A 506 -2.97 8.98 -18.74
C ASN A 506 -2.79 10.32 -19.48
N VAL A 507 -1.70 11.08 -19.24
CA VAL A 507 -1.50 12.40 -19.88
C VAL A 507 -1.58 12.31 -21.40
N ARG A 508 -0.85 11.37 -22.02
CA ARG A 508 -0.84 11.21 -23.49
C ARG A 508 -2.25 11.03 -24.07
N GLN A 509 -3.05 10.16 -23.46
CA GLN A 509 -4.42 9.91 -23.88
C GLN A 509 -5.29 11.17 -23.74
N MET A 510 -5.17 11.89 -22.62
CA MET A 510 -5.89 13.17 -22.43
C MET A 510 -5.56 14.16 -23.55
N MET A 511 -4.30 14.23 -23.96
CA MET A 511 -3.85 15.14 -25.01
C MET A 511 -4.38 14.79 -26.39
N GLU A 512 -4.33 13.51 -26.75
CA GLU A 512 -4.85 13.01 -28.02
C GLU A 512 -6.36 13.33 -28.13
N ILE A 513 -7.10 13.09 -27.05
CA ILE A 513 -8.53 13.40 -26.97
C ILE A 513 -8.77 14.92 -27.04
N ALA A 514 -8.06 15.71 -26.23
CA ALA A 514 -8.23 17.16 -26.18
C ALA A 514 -7.99 17.81 -27.55
N ARG A 515 -6.96 17.38 -28.28
CA ARG A 515 -6.67 17.90 -29.64
C ARG A 515 -7.64 17.39 -30.69
N THR A 516 -8.15 16.17 -30.54
CA THR A 516 -9.22 15.67 -31.41
C THR A 516 -10.50 16.50 -31.25
N LEU A 517 -10.82 16.91 -30.03
CA LEU A 517 -12.00 17.73 -29.72
C LEU A 517 -11.79 19.23 -29.97
N ASN A 518 -10.56 19.74 -29.82
CA ASN A 518 -10.18 21.12 -30.02
C ASN A 518 -8.75 21.22 -30.59
N PRO A 519 -8.58 21.27 -31.93
CA PRO A 519 -7.26 21.33 -32.56
C PRO A 519 -6.44 22.59 -32.22
N ALA A 520 -7.09 23.65 -31.72
CA ALA A 520 -6.45 24.92 -31.40
C ALA A 520 -6.10 25.08 -29.91
N ILE A 521 -6.31 24.04 -29.09
CA ILE A 521 -6.09 24.13 -27.64
C ILE A 521 -4.61 24.23 -27.30
N GLU A 522 -4.25 25.20 -26.45
CA GLU A 522 -2.92 25.26 -25.86
C GLU A 522 -2.85 24.31 -24.67
N THR A 523 -1.74 23.58 -24.52
CA THR A 523 -1.60 22.56 -23.48
C THR A 523 -0.39 22.83 -22.62
N VAL A 524 -0.62 22.92 -21.31
CA VAL A 524 0.41 23.09 -20.28
C VAL A 524 0.41 21.87 -19.38
N ILE A 525 1.55 21.22 -19.25
CA ILE A 525 1.65 19.91 -18.60
C ILE A 525 2.72 19.96 -17.54
N ARG A 526 2.44 19.33 -16.41
CA ARG A 526 3.45 19.00 -15.43
C ARG A 526 3.90 17.54 -15.64
N SER A 527 5.21 17.31 -15.75
CA SER A 527 5.80 15.97 -15.72
C SER A 527 6.86 15.86 -14.62
N HIS A 528 7.08 14.62 -14.19
CA HIS A 528 8.10 14.22 -13.22
C HIS A 528 9.21 13.37 -13.85
N ASN A 529 9.08 13.01 -15.13
CA ASN A 529 10.02 12.16 -15.84
C ASN A 529 10.62 12.94 -17.01
N GLU A 530 11.95 13.10 -17.03
CA GLU A 530 12.64 13.82 -18.10
C GLU A 530 12.44 13.18 -19.48
N ASP A 531 12.49 11.85 -19.56
CA ASP A 531 12.36 11.13 -20.82
C ASP A 531 10.96 11.31 -21.39
N GLU A 532 9.94 11.24 -20.53
CA GLU A 532 8.55 11.50 -20.89
C GLU A 532 8.34 12.96 -21.33
N ALA A 533 8.90 13.92 -20.58
CA ALA A 533 8.79 15.33 -20.91
C ALA A 533 9.39 15.64 -22.29
N ARG A 534 10.53 15.01 -22.64
CA ARG A 534 11.13 15.12 -23.97
C ARG A 534 10.20 14.56 -25.05
N LEU A 535 9.68 13.35 -24.85
CA LEU A 535 8.74 12.71 -25.79
C LEU A 535 7.48 13.57 -25.99
N LEU A 536 6.85 14.04 -24.92
CA LEU A 536 5.65 14.87 -24.99
C LEU A 536 5.93 16.22 -25.67
N THR A 537 7.07 16.86 -25.38
CA THR A 537 7.44 18.12 -26.04
C THR A 537 7.62 17.94 -27.55
N GLN A 538 8.25 16.83 -27.97
CA GLN A 538 8.52 16.53 -29.38
C GLN A 538 7.27 16.09 -30.16
N GLU A 539 6.44 15.21 -29.59
CA GLU A 539 5.30 14.63 -30.29
C GLU A 539 4.08 15.57 -30.33
N THR A 540 4.01 16.55 -29.42
CA THR A 540 2.71 17.12 -29.04
C THR A 540 2.63 18.66 -29.06
N ALA A 541 3.72 19.38 -29.35
CA ALA A 541 3.74 20.86 -29.30
C ALA A 541 3.17 21.41 -27.97
N ALA A 542 3.40 20.68 -26.88
CA ALA A 542 2.94 21.03 -25.55
C ALA A 542 4.04 21.72 -24.76
N THR A 543 3.65 22.65 -23.89
CA THR A 543 4.59 23.24 -22.94
C THR A 543 4.65 22.33 -21.71
N VAL A 544 5.73 21.55 -21.60
CA VAL A 544 5.95 20.63 -20.48
C VAL A 544 6.89 21.27 -19.46
N PHE A 545 6.44 21.31 -18.20
CA PHE A 545 7.21 21.78 -17.06
C PHE A 545 7.66 20.58 -16.22
N LEU A 546 8.97 20.43 -16.06
CA LEU A 546 9.59 19.48 -15.15
C LEU A 546 9.69 20.10 -13.75
N GLY A 547 9.06 19.46 -12.76
CA GLY A 547 8.97 20.03 -11.41
C GLY A 547 10.31 20.37 -10.77
N GLU A 548 11.31 19.48 -10.92
CA GLU A 548 12.66 19.70 -10.38
C GLU A 548 13.42 20.78 -11.13
N GLN A 549 13.25 20.84 -12.46
CA GLN A 549 13.93 21.82 -13.31
C GLN A 549 13.43 23.24 -13.05
N GLU A 550 12.10 23.44 -12.95
CA GLU A 550 11.52 24.74 -12.63
C GLU A 550 11.90 25.22 -11.23
N LEU A 551 11.94 24.31 -10.25
CA LEU A 551 12.41 24.61 -8.91
C LEU A 551 13.89 25.03 -8.93
N ALA A 552 14.74 24.29 -9.65
CA ALA A 552 16.15 24.62 -9.81
C ALA A 552 16.34 25.99 -10.49
N GLN A 553 15.57 26.31 -11.53
CA GLN A 553 15.60 27.62 -12.18
C GLN A 553 15.13 28.75 -11.26
N ALA A 554 14.10 28.53 -10.44
CA ALA A 554 13.64 29.50 -9.46
C ALA A 554 14.69 29.76 -8.38
N MET A 555 15.31 28.69 -7.85
CA MET A 555 16.42 28.78 -6.90
C MET A 555 17.62 29.50 -7.52
N ALA A 556 18.02 29.14 -8.74
CA ALA A 556 19.12 29.80 -9.44
C ALA A 556 18.85 31.31 -9.64
N ARG A 557 17.63 31.69 -10.05
CA ARG A 557 17.23 33.10 -10.17
C ARG A 557 17.32 33.85 -8.83
N ASP A 558 16.91 33.23 -7.72
CA ASP A 558 17.03 33.84 -6.38
C ASP A 558 18.49 33.96 -5.93
N VAL A 559 19.29 32.91 -6.13
CA VAL A 559 20.72 32.89 -5.80
C VAL A 559 21.47 33.96 -6.59
N VAL A 560 21.27 34.05 -7.90
CA VAL A 560 21.91 35.07 -8.75
C VAL A 560 21.48 36.47 -8.34
N ARG A 561 20.18 36.70 -8.12
CA ARG A 561 19.68 38.01 -7.67
C ARG A 561 20.30 38.45 -6.35
N ARG A 562 20.45 37.54 -5.38
CA ARG A 562 21.10 37.83 -4.09
C ARG A 562 22.60 38.03 -4.22
N ALA A 563 23.27 37.23 -5.05
CA ALA A 563 24.71 37.34 -5.28
C ALA A 563 25.07 38.65 -5.99
N VAL A 564 24.25 39.09 -6.96
CA VAL A 564 24.44 40.35 -7.68
C VAL A 564 24.07 41.57 -6.81
N ALA A 565 23.06 41.47 -5.94
CA ALA A 565 22.71 42.55 -5.02
C ALA A 565 23.70 42.71 -3.84
N ALA A 566 24.57 41.71 -3.62
CA ALA A 566 25.63 41.74 -2.61
C ALA A 566 27.00 42.19 -3.16
N ALA A 567 27.08 42.46 -4.48
CA ALA A 567 28.20 43.08 -5.16
C ALA A 567 27.85 44.56 -5.46
#